data_AF-A0A1Z1W2P9-F1
#
_entry.id   AF-A0A1Z1W2P9-F1
#
_cell.length_a   1.000
_cell.length_b   1.000
_cell.length_c   1.000
_cell.angle_alpha   90.00
_cell.angle_beta   90.00
_cell.angle_gamma   90.00
#
_symmetry.space_group_name_H-M   'P 1'
#
loop_
_entity.id
_entity.type
_entity.pdbx_description
1 polymer ?
#
loop_
_entity_poly.entity_id
_entity_poly.type
_entity_poly.pdbx_seq_one_letter_code
_entity_poly.pdbx_strand_id
1 'polypeptide(L)'
;MIKRNIAAVLTAGMLATGGMLLTTAPAQAAACRSGSLCAYVVEQPSSASAYDSRTWTGSPGAVSGSNKNLLQYTKFDEARSLYNNKAGYSALVYAQRNHQGSPFELSDGSGWKSIRSSALWHNVASNKWVR
;
A
#
# COMPACT_ATOMS: atom_id res chain seq x y z
N MET A 1 -33.13 5.68 25.27
CA MET A 1 -32.19 5.81 24.12
C MET A 1 -30.80 5.39 24.57
N ILE A 2 -30.26 4.31 24.01
CA ILE A 2 -28.85 4.08 23.64
C ILE A 2 -28.71 2.60 23.26
N LYS A 3 -28.14 2.39 22.08
CA LYS A 3 -27.96 1.12 21.35
C LYS A 3 -26.67 0.44 21.80
N ARG A 4 -26.61 -0.90 21.73
CA ARG A 4 -25.63 -1.65 20.91
C ARG A 4 -25.83 -3.17 21.03
N ASN A 5 -26.09 -3.77 19.87
CA ASN A 5 -26.10 -5.21 19.64
C ASN A 5 -24.67 -5.74 19.47
N ILE A 6 -24.56 -7.07 19.60
CA ILE A 6 -23.53 -8.00 19.10
C ILE A 6 -22.67 -8.63 20.21
N ALA A 7 -22.98 -9.89 20.51
CA ALA A 7 -22.00 -10.90 20.91
C ALA A 7 -22.52 -12.27 20.43
N ALA A 8 -22.08 -12.70 19.24
CA ALA A 8 -22.38 -14.02 18.71
C ALA A 8 -21.25 -14.98 19.10
N VAL A 9 -21.61 -15.89 20.00
CA VAL A 9 -21.23 -17.31 20.09
C VAL A 9 -19.73 -17.64 20.08
N LEU A 10 -19.20 -17.78 21.30
CA LEU A 10 -18.11 -18.68 21.65
C LEU A 10 -18.60 -20.13 21.51
N THR A 11 -18.00 -20.91 20.62
CA THR A 11 -17.95 -22.36 20.79
C THR A 11 -16.49 -22.78 20.83
N ALA A 12 -16.06 -23.06 22.06
CA ALA A 12 -14.79 -23.66 22.40
C ALA A 12 -14.75 -25.11 21.90
N GLY A 13 -13.74 -25.44 21.10
CA GLY A 13 -13.28 -26.80 20.86
C GLY A 13 -11.93 -26.99 21.54
N MET A 14 -11.87 -27.96 22.43
CA MET A 14 -10.84 -28.19 23.43
C MET A 14 -9.62 -28.97 22.91
N LEU A 15 -8.45 -28.66 23.51
CA LEU A 15 -7.32 -29.55 23.87
C LEU A 15 -6.38 -30.08 22.76
N ALA A 16 -5.13 -29.58 22.76
CA ALA A 16 -3.93 -30.41 22.62
C ALA A 16 -2.71 -29.72 23.27
N THR A 17 -2.09 -30.48 24.17
CA THR A 17 -0.82 -30.30 24.87
C THR A 17 0.37 -29.90 24.00
N GLY A 18 1.28 -29.10 24.58
CA GLY A 18 2.67 -28.97 24.11
C GLY A 18 2.98 -27.57 23.58
N GLY A 19 3.92 -26.88 24.24
CA GLY A 19 4.28 -25.50 23.96
C GLY A 19 4.64 -25.27 22.49
N MET A 20 3.70 -24.69 21.74
CA MET A 20 4.01 -24.05 20.48
C MET A 20 4.21 -22.58 20.81
N LEU A 21 5.47 -22.14 20.74
CA LEU A 21 5.78 -20.76 20.43
C LEU A 21 5.01 -20.45 19.14
N LEU A 22 3.85 -19.82 19.27
CA LEU A 22 3.14 -19.21 18.16
C LEU A 22 4.01 -18.07 17.67
N THR A 23 5.03 -18.40 16.89
CA THR A 23 5.65 -17.43 16.01
C THR A 23 4.55 -17.08 15.03
N THR A 24 3.85 -15.98 15.32
CA THR A 24 2.95 -15.36 14.36
C THR A 24 3.85 -15.02 13.17
N ALA A 25 3.91 -15.92 12.19
CA ALA A 25 4.60 -15.64 10.94
C ALA A 25 4.03 -14.31 10.44
N PRO A 26 4.87 -13.30 10.16
CA PRO A 26 4.36 -12.02 9.72
C PRO A 26 3.51 -12.29 8.49
N ALA A 27 2.25 -11.83 8.50
CA ALA A 27 1.37 -11.92 7.34
C ALA A 27 2.12 -11.34 6.14
N GLN A 28 2.58 -12.22 5.25
CA GLN A 28 3.44 -11.82 4.14
C GLN A 28 2.61 -10.88 3.26
N ALA A 29 3.07 -9.63 3.17
CA ALA A 29 2.40 -8.62 2.39
C ALA A 29 2.21 -9.11 0.95
N ALA A 30 1.02 -8.90 0.38
CA ALA A 30 0.77 -9.27 -1.00
C ALA A 30 1.71 -8.48 -1.90
N ALA A 31 2.52 -9.20 -2.70
CA ALA A 31 3.51 -8.58 -3.58
C ALA A 31 2.83 -7.68 -4.62
N CYS A 32 3.44 -6.53 -4.92
CA CYS A 32 2.98 -5.68 -6.01
C CYS A 32 3.02 -6.46 -7.32
N ARG A 33 1.88 -6.59 -8.00
CA ARG A 33 1.80 -7.32 -9.28
C ARG A 33 2.69 -6.65 -10.32
N SER A 34 3.44 -7.46 -11.07
CA SER A 34 4.22 -6.97 -12.21
C SER A 34 3.33 -6.23 -13.21
N GLY A 35 3.84 -5.12 -13.75
CA GLY A 35 3.10 -4.25 -14.66
C GLY A 35 2.20 -3.22 -13.98
N SER A 36 2.33 -3.02 -12.66
CA SER A 36 1.44 -2.15 -11.88
C SER A 36 2.17 -1.11 -11.03
N LEU A 37 1.50 0.02 -10.81
CA LEU A 37 1.79 0.96 -9.74
C LEU A 37 1.01 0.52 -8.50
N CYS A 38 1.70 0.36 -7.37
CA CYS A 38 1.12 -0.09 -6.12
C CYS A 38 1.20 0.97 -5.03
N ALA A 39 0.12 1.14 -4.29
CA ALA A 39 0.02 2.06 -3.16
C ALA A 39 -0.27 1.33 -1.85
N TYR A 40 0.40 1.78 -0.79
CA TYR A 40 0.29 1.22 0.56
C TYR A 40 -0.02 2.34 1.55
N VAL A 41 -0.89 2.03 2.51
CA VAL A 41 -1.43 2.99 3.49
C VAL A 41 -0.72 2.94 4.84
N VAL A 42 0.28 2.08 5.00
CA VAL A 42 1.07 1.94 6.23
C VAL A 42 2.46 2.50 5.99
N GLU A 43 2.93 3.34 6.91
CA GLU A 43 4.31 3.84 6.94
C GLU A 43 5.25 2.79 7.53
N GLN A 44 6.52 2.83 7.12
CA GLN A 44 7.56 1.88 7.53
C GLN A 44 7.58 1.62 9.05
N PRO A 45 7.88 0.38 9.48
CA PRO A 45 8.16 0.12 10.89
C PRO A 45 9.48 0.77 11.35
N SER A 46 9.53 1.08 12.64
CA SER A 46 10.45 1.98 13.35
C SER A 46 11.88 1.46 13.58
N SER A 47 12.45 0.61 12.72
CA SER A 47 13.82 0.09 12.92
C SER A 47 14.62 0.03 11.63
N ALA A 48 15.86 0.54 11.70
CA ALA A 48 16.84 0.57 10.61
C ALA A 48 17.23 -0.83 10.10
N SER A 49 17.00 -1.90 10.86
CA SER A 49 17.25 -3.28 10.43
C SER A 49 16.11 -3.90 9.60
N ALA A 50 14.97 -3.21 9.46
CA ALA A 50 13.88 -3.62 8.56
C ALA A 50 14.15 -3.28 7.08
N TYR A 51 15.32 -2.69 6.79
CA TYR A 51 15.64 -2.17 5.45
C TYR A 51 15.89 -3.28 4.40
N ASP A 52 16.23 -4.50 4.84
CA ASP A 52 16.68 -5.59 3.98
C ASP A 52 15.57 -6.60 3.61
N SER A 53 14.35 -6.42 4.12
CA SER A 53 13.20 -7.26 3.77
C SER A 53 11.92 -6.46 3.55
N ARG A 54 11.84 -5.86 2.36
CA ARG A 54 10.61 -5.54 1.60
C ARG A 54 9.56 -4.72 2.36
N THR A 55 9.82 -3.43 2.39
CA THR A 55 8.96 -2.41 2.97
C THR A 55 7.78 -2.06 2.05
N TRP A 56 6.67 -2.78 2.20
CA TRP A 56 5.42 -2.64 1.46
C TRP A 56 4.34 -3.41 2.21
N THR A 57 4.11 -3.05 3.47
CA THR A 57 3.32 -3.87 4.38
C THR A 57 1.82 -3.69 4.14
N GLY A 58 1.07 -4.79 4.25
CA GLY A 58 -0.37 -4.83 3.97
C GLY A 58 -0.71 -5.12 2.50
N SER A 59 -2.00 -5.22 2.22
CA SER A 59 -2.50 -5.43 0.85
C SER A 59 -2.41 -4.11 0.05
N PRO A 60 -1.63 -4.06 -1.06
CA PRO A 60 -1.55 -2.88 -1.90
C PRO A 60 -2.83 -2.67 -2.71
N GLY A 61 -3.13 -1.40 -3.00
CA GLY A 61 -3.95 -1.06 -4.16
C GLY A 61 -3.05 -1.03 -5.40
N ALA A 62 -3.47 -1.66 -6.49
CA ALA A 62 -2.66 -1.75 -7.71
C ALA A 62 -3.42 -1.23 -8.92
N VAL A 63 -2.73 -0.48 -9.79
CA VAL A 63 -3.26 -0.02 -11.08
C VAL A 63 -2.23 -0.24 -12.19
N SER A 64 -2.66 -0.75 -13.33
CA SER A 64 -1.80 -1.04 -14.49
C SER A 64 -1.86 0.04 -15.58
N GLY A 65 -2.95 0.80 -15.63
CA GLY A 65 -3.17 1.88 -16.61
C GLY A 65 -2.73 3.26 -16.12
N SER A 66 -2.85 4.25 -17.02
CA SER A 66 -2.85 5.66 -16.65
C SER A 66 -4.25 6.03 -16.19
N ASN A 67 -4.39 6.58 -14.99
CA ASN A 67 -5.68 6.84 -14.38
C ASN A 67 -5.83 8.33 -14.09
N LYS A 68 -6.93 8.92 -14.58
CA LYS A 68 -7.29 10.32 -14.31
C LYS A 68 -7.83 10.54 -12.89
N ASN A 69 -8.30 9.49 -12.23
CA ASN A 69 -8.83 9.56 -10.87
C ASN A 69 -8.44 8.29 -10.11
N LEU A 70 -7.47 8.39 -9.21
CA LEU A 70 -7.04 7.33 -8.31
C LEU A 70 -7.68 7.45 -6.92
N LEU A 71 -8.25 8.61 -6.57
CA LEU A 71 -8.91 8.84 -5.27
C LEU A 71 -10.17 7.97 -5.08
N GLN A 72 -10.70 7.38 -6.16
CA GLN A 72 -11.74 6.34 -6.07
C GLN A 72 -11.24 5.06 -5.38
N TYR A 73 -9.93 4.87 -5.27
CA TYR A 73 -9.30 3.76 -4.58
C TYR A 73 -8.73 4.25 -3.26
N THR A 74 -9.29 3.83 -2.13
CA THR A 74 -8.86 4.24 -0.78
C THR A 74 -7.36 4.07 -0.54
N LYS A 75 -6.73 3.08 -1.18
CA LYS A 75 -5.28 2.84 -1.08
C LYS A 75 -4.41 3.94 -1.67
N PHE A 76 -4.92 4.66 -2.67
CA PHE A 76 -4.26 5.80 -3.30
C PHE A 76 -4.67 7.11 -2.63
N ASP A 77 -5.93 7.22 -2.20
CA ASP A 77 -6.42 8.34 -1.38
C ASP A 77 -5.70 8.42 -0.04
N GLU A 78 -5.38 7.31 0.62
CA GLU A 78 -4.64 7.29 1.88
C GLU A 78 -3.18 6.83 1.72
N ALA A 79 -2.64 6.94 0.51
CA ALA A 79 -1.30 6.45 0.22
C ALA A 79 -0.24 7.07 1.14
N ARG A 80 0.66 6.21 1.62
CA ARG A 80 1.83 6.57 2.42
C ARG A 80 3.14 6.15 1.76
N SER A 81 3.10 5.09 0.96
CA SER A 81 4.21 4.64 0.13
C SER A 81 3.72 4.13 -1.22
N LEU A 82 4.60 4.20 -2.22
CA LEU A 82 4.33 3.82 -3.59
C LEU A 82 5.43 2.90 -4.13
N TYR A 83 5.06 2.01 -5.06
CA TYR A 83 6.01 1.17 -5.78
C TYR A 83 5.63 1.01 -7.24
N ASN A 84 6.61 1.17 -8.12
CA ASN A 84 6.45 0.92 -9.54
C ASN A 84 7.06 -0.44 -9.90
N ASN A 85 6.21 -1.42 -10.17
CA ASN A 85 6.62 -2.74 -10.65
C ASN A 85 6.39 -2.92 -12.16
N LYS A 86 6.36 -1.83 -12.94
CA LYS A 86 6.18 -1.86 -14.39
C LYS A 86 7.53 -1.63 -15.08
N ALA A 87 8.16 -2.71 -15.54
CA ALA A 87 9.45 -2.67 -16.20
C ALA A 87 9.43 -1.78 -17.46
N GLY A 88 10.43 -0.92 -17.62
CA GLY A 88 10.60 -0.05 -18.78
C GLY A 88 9.60 1.11 -18.86
N TYR A 89 8.95 1.48 -17.76
CA TYR A 89 8.08 2.66 -17.69
C TYR A 89 8.27 3.41 -16.37
N SER A 90 8.42 4.73 -16.43
CA SER A 90 8.27 5.59 -15.26
C SER A 90 6.80 5.91 -15.01
N ALA A 91 6.39 5.92 -13.75
CA ALA A 91 5.09 6.43 -13.32
C ALA A 91 5.22 7.91 -12.98
N LEU A 92 4.56 8.78 -13.75
CA LEU A 92 4.31 10.16 -13.33
C LEU A 92 3.09 10.16 -12.41
N VAL A 93 3.31 10.52 -11.15
CA VAL A 93 2.29 10.54 -10.11
C VAL A 93 1.93 11.98 -9.79
N TYR A 94 0.64 12.27 -9.64
CA TYR A 94 0.12 13.62 -9.45
C TYR A 94 -0.74 13.71 -8.20
N ALA A 95 -0.60 14.83 -7.47
CA ALA A 95 -1.47 15.19 -6.35
C ALA A 95 -2.85 15.70 -6.79
N GLN A 96 -3.04 15.94 -8.10
CA GLN A 96 -4.31 16.38 -8.67
C GLN A 96 -4.86 15.35 -9.65
N ARG A 97 -6.17 15.39 -9.86
CA ARG A 97 -6.86 14.55 -10.86
C ARG A 97 -6.50 14.99 -12.28
N ASN A 98 -6.75 14.12 -13.25
CA ASN A 98 -6.57 14.37 -14.68
C ASN A 98 -5.12 14.69 -15.11
N HIS A 99 -4.11 14.20 -14.37
CA HIS A 99 -2.69 14.44 -14.63
C HIS A 99 -2.29 15.92 -14.56
N GLN A 100 -2.90 16.67 -13.64
CA GLN A 100 -2.62 18.09 -13.44
C GLN A 100 -1.60 18.33 -12.33
N GLY A 101 -1.01 19.53 -12.36
CA GLY A 101 0.02 19.94 -11.41
C GLY A 101 1.40 19.37 -11.73
N SER A 102 2.34 19.56 -10.82
CA SER A 102 3.70 19.07 -10.96
C SER A 102 3.74 17.54 -10.79
N PRO A 103 4.28 16.79 -11.77
CA PRO A 103 4.45 15.35 -11.64
C PRO A 103 5.58 15.02 -10.67
N PHE A 104 5.42 13.91 -9.97
CA PHE A 104 6.50 13.21 -9.28
C PHE A 104 6.83 11.96 -10.08
N GLU A 105 8.09 11.82 -10.49
CA GLU A 105 8.51 10.68 -11.31
C GLU A 105 9.00 9.52 -10.43
N LEU A 106 8.40 8.34 -10.65
CA LEU A 106 8.82 7.09 -10.04
C LEU A 106 9.32 6.11 -11.11
N SER A 107 10.63 5.93 -11.17
CA SER A 107 11.30 5.04 -12.13
C SER A 107 10.88 3.58 -11.96
N ASP A 108 11.10 2.75 -12.97
CA ASP A 108 10.78 1.33 -12.93
C ASP A 108 11.58 0.58 -11.86
N GLY A 109 10.95 -0.44 -11.27
CA GLY A 109 11.55 -1.23 -10.19
C GLY A 109 11.81 -0.46 -8.89
N SER A 110 11.42 0.82 -8.83
CA SER A 110 11.69 1.72 -7.70
C SER A 110 10.43 2.04 -6.89
N GLY A 111 10.61 2.53 -5.66
CA GLY A 111 9.52 2.87 -4.76
C GLY A 111 9.85 4.01 -3.82
N TRP A 112 8.85 4.78 -3.43
CA TRP A 112 8.96 5.73 -2.35
C TRP A 112 8.49 5.09 -1.05
N LYS A 113 9.44 4.93 -0.13
CA LYS A 113 9.22 4.33 1.19
C LYS A 113 8.34 5.19 2.11
N SER A 114 8.33 6.49 1.89
CA SER A 114 7.39 7.45 2.50
C SER A 114 7.18 8.61 1.54
N ILE A 115 5.93 9.09 1.45
CA ILE A 115 5.56 10.28 0.69
C ILE A 115 5.11 11.44 1.60
N ARG A 116 5.35 11.34 2.92
CA ARG A 116 4.85 12.27 3.95
C ARG A 116 5.24 13.73 3.73
N SER A 117 6.42 13.98 3.18
CA SER A 117 6.92 15.34 2.93
C SER A 117 6.58 15.85 1.52
N SER A 118 5.63 15.22 0.83
CA SER A 118 5.23 15.57 -0.53
C SER A 118 3.75 15.91 -0.62
N ALA A 119 3.36 16.58 -1.71
CA ALA A 119 1.95 16.85 -2.02
C ALA A 119 1.11 15.57 -2.26
N LEU A 120 1.75 14.41 -2.34
CA LEU A 120 1.10 13.11 -2.55
C LEU A 120 0.63 12.46 -1.24
N TRP A 121 1.01 13.02 -0.08
CA TRP A 121 0.60 12.49 1.22
C TRP A 121 -0.92 12.50 1.39
N HIS A 122 -1.51 11.31 1.54
CA HIS A 122 -2.97 11.11 1.54
C HIS A 122 -3.69 11.76 0.33
N ASN A 123 -3.04 11.77 -0.84
CA ASN A 123 -3.65 12.38 -2.02
C ASN A 123 -2.96 11.96 -3.33
N VAL A 124 -2.78 10.66 -3.58
CA VAL A 124 -2.31 10.21 -4.89
C VAL A 124 -3.49 10.20 -5.85
N ALA A 125 -3.67 11.29 -6.60
CA ALA A 125 -4.92 11.56 -7.30
C ALA A 125 -4.97 11.10 -8.75
N SER A 126 -3.84 11.06 -9.45
CA SER A 126 -3.77 10.49 -10.81
C SER A 126 -2.36 9.99 -11.14
N ASN A 127 -2.25 9.11 -12.15
CA ASN A 127 -0.97 8.62 -12.64
C ASN A 127 -0.95 8.54 -14.17
N LYS A 128 0.22 8.76 -14.75
CA LYS A 128 0.48 8.56 -16.19
C LYS A 128 1.75 7.73 -16.37
N TRP A 129 1.69 6.73 -17.23
CA TRP A 129 2.87 5.99 -17.64
C TRP A 129 3.60 6.72 -18.77
N VAL A 130 4.90 6.85 -18.61
CA VAL A 130 5.83 7.32 -19.64
C VAL A 130 6.93 6.28 -19.83
N ARG A 131 7.52 6.25 -21.01
CA ARG A 131 8.61 5.36 -21.38
C ARG A 131 9.85 6.18 -21.61
#